data_AF-A0A7R8V5T4-F1
#
_entry.id   AF-A0A7R8V5T4-F1
#
_cell.length_a   1.000
_cell.length_b   1.000
_cell.length_c   1.000
_cell.angle_alpha   90.00
_cell.angle_beta   90.00
_cell.angle_gamma   90.00
#
_symmetry.space_group_name_H-M   'P 1'
#
loop_
_entity.id
_entity.type
_entity.pdbx_description
1 polymer ?
#
loop_
_entity_poly.entity_id
_entity_poly.type
_entity_poly.pdbx_seq_one_letter_code
_entity_poly.pdbx_strand_id
1 'polypeptide(L)'
;MFVTILKRHLITAVVGCICAVSHAIELDNCMLHRATEHNFTIGRSRGSGSQEVIKMATNQAFEEDVSDQSTTRNGQKMNMYSINSSPPTENTALSTYFSDEKVEIPDVEKTGFSFRKLWAFTGPGFLMSIAYLDPGNIESDLQSGAIAKYKLLWVLLGATILGLLMQRLSARIGVVTGLHLAEMCYRQYKKIPRLILWIMIEIAIIGSDMQEVIGTAIAIYLLSNKTVPLWAGTLITIADTFTFLFLDKYGLRKLELLFGTLITVMAVTFGYEYVVSAPDQVEVVKGMFIPWCSNCSSKDLLQAVGIIGAVIMPHNLYLHSALVKSRDVDRRQPSKVRDANFYFFVEACVALFVSFIINLFVVAVFAHGLYGKTNNQVLDVCVNQSMYDDAVISFTHNNETVDADLYKGGLFLGCTFGAAAMYIWAVGILAAGQSSTMTGTYAGQFAMEGFLNLQWARWKRVLVTRMIAIIPTFCVAFFTSIEQMSGMNDILNAVMSLQLPFAAIPTIAFSSSYNIMGEFVNGIGNKIVAILLTILVITINLYFVANQVETSNLSDGFWALVVIFSILYLLFNIYLVIHMAAFMGNRKLLDASFVQKYVLVQQSSFSVENASTTYSRMQDA
;
A
#
# COMPACT_ATOMS: atom_id res chain seq x y z
N MET A 1 27.82 -9.75 -24.37
CA MET A 1 27.54 -8.82 -25.49
C MET A 1 26.05 -8.49 -25.63
N PHE A 2 25.17 -9.47 -25.89
CA PHE A 2 23.72 -9.22 -26.03
C PHE A 2 23.08 -8.61 -24.76
N VAL A 3 23.39 -9.13 -23.56
CA VAL A 3 22.97 -8.54 -22.27
C VAL A 3 23.43 -7.09 -22.11
N THR A 4 24.65 -6.76 -22.57
CA THR A 4 25.19 -5.39 -22.55
C THR A 4 24.40 -4.46 -23.48
N ILE A 5 23.98 -4.97 -24.64
CA ILE A 5 23.12 -4.27 -25.61
C ILE A 5 21.71 -4.10 -25.04
N LEU A 6 21.16 -5.11 -24.35
CA LEU A 6 19.85 -5.02 -23.68
C LEU A 6 19.88 -4.01 -22.52
N LYS A 7 20.89 -4.05 -21.64
CA LYS A 7 21.13 -3.02 -20.61
C LYS A 7 21.18 -1.63 -21.25
N ARG A 8 21.93 -1.46 -22.35
CA ARG A 8 22.04 -0.18 -23.05
C ARG A 8 20.70 0.28 -23.65
N HIS A 9 19.96 -0.58 -24.35
CA HIS A 9 18.65 -0.23 -24.92
C HIS A 9 17.56 -0.02 -23.87
N LEU A 10 17.54 -0.79 -22.79
CA LEU A 10 16.60 -0.61 -21.68
C LEU A 10 16.85 0.73 -20.97
N ILE A 11 18.12 1.03 -20.66
CA ILE A 11 18.51 2.33 -20.11
C ILE A 11 18.17 3.45 -21.10
N THR A 12 18.43 3.30 -22.41
CA THR A 12 18.07 4.31 -23.42
C THR A 12 16.55 4.48 -23.57
N ALA A 13 15.74 3.42 -23.43
CA ALA A 13 14.28 3.50 -23.49
C ALA A 13 13.69 4.17 -22.23
N VAL A 14 14.24 3.87 -21.05
CA VAL A 14 13.89 4.51 -19.77
C VAL A 14 14.32 5.98 -19.78
N VAL A 15 15.55 6.30 -20.17
CA VAL A 15 16.03 7.68 -20.36
C VAL A 15 15.21 8.40 -21.43
N GLY A 16 14.79 7.73 -22.50
CA GLY A 16 13.88 8.26 -23.51
C GLY A 16 12.51 8.63 -22.94
N CYS A 17 11.93 7.77 -22.09
CA CYS A 17 10.69 8.08 -21.36
C CYS A 17 10.90 9.22 -20.35
N ILE A 18 12.02 9.25 -19.61
CA ILE A 18 12.37 10.32 -18.68
C ILE A 18 12.50 11.65 -19.43
N CYS A 19 13.17 11.69 -20.59
CA CYS A 19 13.23 12.88 -21.43
C CYS A 19 11.84 13.28 -21.94
N ALA A 20 11.01 12.35 -22.40
CA ALA A 20 9.65 12.66 -22.85
C ALA A 20 8.77 13.24 -21.73
N VAL A 21 8.89 12.73 -20.51
CA VAL A 21 8.19 13.25 -19.32
C VAL A 21 8.76 14.60 -18.88
N SER A 22 10.09 14.79 -18.85
CA SER A 22 10.72 16.08 -18.53
C SER A 22 10.34 17.17 -19.55
N HIS A 23 10.29 16.84 -20.83
CA HIS A 23 9.90 17.79 -21.87
C HIS A 23 8.39 18.11 -21.82
N ALA A 24 7.55 17.16 -21.38
CA ALA A 24 6.15 17.43 -21.05
C ALA A 24 6.02 18.39 -19.85
N ILE A 25 6.92 18.32 -18.87
CA ILE A 25 6.96 19.20 -17.69
C ILE A 25 7.46 20.62 -18.05
N GLU A 26 8.50 20.77 -18.88
CA GLU A 26 8.98 22.07 -19.35
C GLU A 26 7.91 22.84 -20.15
N LEU A 27 7.14 22.13 -20.98
CA LEU A 27 6.01 22.71 -21.72
C LEU A 27 4.92 23.24 -20.77
N ASP A 28 4.67 22.56 -19.65
CA ASP A 28 3.68 22.97 -18.66
C ASP A 28 4.16 24.21 -17.87
N ASN A 29 5.44 24.26 -17.47
CA ASN A 29 6.03 25.44 -16.82
C ASN A 29 5.97 26.69 -17.73
N CYS A 30 6.28 26.53 -19.03
CA CYS A 30 6.23 27.63 -19.99
C CYS A 30 4.79 28.11 -20.26
N MET A 31 3.80 27.20 -20.22
CA MET A 31 2.38 27.52 -20.33
C MET A 31 1.82 28.17 -19.07
N LEU A 32 2.25 27.75 -17.87
CA LEU A 32 1.86 28.39 -16.61
C LEU A 32 2.38 29.84 -16.54
N HIS A 33 3.64 30.07 -16.93
CA HIS A 33 4.23 31.43 -16.97
C HIS A 33 3.44 32.36 -17.90
N ARG A 34 3.10 31.87 -19.10
CA ARG A 34 2.22 32.61 -20.04
C ARG A 34 0.81 32.84 -19.49
N ALA A 35 0.22 31.88 -18.76
CA ALA A 35 -1.10 32.05 -18.16
C ALA A 35 -1.09 33.12 -17.04
N THR A 36 -0.03 33.17 -16.24
CA THR A 36 0.16 34.25 -15.26
C THR A 36 0.41 35.60 -15.92
N GLU A 37 1.21 35.68 -16.99
CA GLU A 37 1.45 36.92 -17.74
C GLU A 37 0.20 37.44 -18.45
N HIS A 38 -0.63 36.56 -19.03
CA HIS A 38 -1.90 36.97 -19.66
C HIS A 38 -2.92 37.49 -18.64
N ASN A 39 -3.00 36.88 -17.45
CA ASN A 39 -3.86 37.40 -16.38
C ASN A 39 -3.33 38.73 -15.81
N PHE A 40 -2.01 38.93 -15.75
CA PHE A 40 -1.42 40.19 -15.28
C PHE A 40 -1.55 41.34 -16.28
N THR A 41 -1.63 41.04 -17.59
CA THR A 41 -1.88 42.06 -18.64
C THR A 41 -3.36 42.39 -18.80
N ILE A 42 -4.27 41.42 -18.65
CA ILE A 42 -5.72 41.67 -18.69
C ILE A 42 -6.19 42.42 -17.41
N GLY A 43 -5.56 42.16 -16.26
CA GLY A 43 -5.86 42.83 -14.98
C GLY A 43 -5.46 44.31 -14.88
N ARG A 44 -4.81 44.90 -15.90
CA ARG A 44 -4.24 46.26 -15.83
C ARG A 44 -4.87 47.28 -16.79
N SER A 45 -5.97 46.94 -17.45
CA SER A 45 -6.61 47.77 -18.51
C SER A 45 -8.08 48.16 -18.26
N ARG A 46 -8.61 47.93 -17.05
CA ARG A 46 -9.95 48.44 -16.64
C ARG A 46 -9.92 48.95 -15.20
N GLY A 47 -9.83 50.28 -15.05
CA GLY A 47 -9.72 50.89 -13.72
C GLY A 47 -9.55 52.42 -13.69
N SER A 48 -10.32 53.17 -14.48
CA SER A 48 -10.55 54.61 -14.25
C SER A 48 -11.74 55.08 -15.09
N GLY A 49 -12.72 55.76 -14.48
CA GLY A 49 -13.84 56.38 -15.20
C GLY A 49 -15.20 56.31 -14.49
N SER A 50 -15.52 57.40 -13.80
CA SER A 50 -16.88 57.94 -13.56
C SER A 50 -17.86 57.22 -12.62
N GLN A 51 -18.18 57.93 -11.53
CA GLN A 51 -19.45 57.85 -10.79
C GLN A 51 -20.59 58.42 -11.64
N GLU A 52 -21.85 58.00 -11.40
CA GLU A 52 -23.04 58.85 -11.09
C GLU A 52 -24.40 58.17 -11.41
N VAL A 53 -25.43 58.50 -10.59
CA VAL A 53 -26.91 58.26 -10.74
C VAL A 53 -27.38 56.79 -10.96
N ILE A 54 -28.50 56.25 -10.43
CA ILE A 54 -29.84 56.76 -10.06
C ILE A 54 -30.38 56.06 -8.78
N LYS A 55 -31.24 56.77 -8.02
CA LYS A 55 -32.09 56.26 -6.91
C LYS A 55 -33.60 56.37 -7.28
N MET A 56 -34.46 55.75 -6.46
CA MET A 56 -35.95 55.77 -6.47
C MET A 56 -36.58 54.77 -7.47
N ALA A 57 -37.79 54.21 -7.26
CA ALA A 57 -38.85 54.53 -6.29
C ALA A 57 -39.58 53.26 -5.73
N THR A 58 -40.68 53.47 -4.99
CA THR A 58 -41.33 52.54 -4.03
C THR A 58 -42.73 52.02 -4.47
N ASN A 59 -43.24 51.03 -3.73
CA ASN A 59 -44.65 50.78 -3.34
C ASN A 59 -45.59 49.83 -4.13
N GLN A 60 -46.55 49.30 -3.33
CA GLN A 60 -47.80 48.56 -3.62
C GLN A 60 -47.64 47.08 -4.06
N ALA A 61 -48.10 46.03 -3.36
CA ALA A 61 -49.26 45.75 -2.49
C ALA A 61 -50.55 45.33 -3.25
N PHE A 62 -51.00 44.09 -3.00
CA PHE A 62 -52.36 43.61 -3.27
C PHE A 62 -52.65 42.38 -2.37
N GLU A 63 -53.81 42.38 -1.71
CA GLU A 63 -54.38 41.26 -0.95
C GLU A 63 -55.60 40.71 -1.72
N GLU A 64 -55.94 39.44 -1.55
CA GLU A 64 -57.34 38.98 -1.67
C GLU A 64 -57.56 37.67 -0.90
N ASP A 65 -58.53 37.69 0.03
CA ASP A 65 -58.98 36.57 0.87
C ASP A 65 -60.17 35.83 0.23
N VAL A 66 -60.30 34.52 0.46
CA VAL A 66 -61.60 33.81 0.49
C VAL A 66 -61.60 32.67 1.53
N SER A 67 -62.55 32.70 2.47
CA SER A 67 -62.90 31.63 3.45
C SER A 67 -63.72 30.51 2.79
N ASP A 68 -63.73 29.24 3.22
CA ASP A 68 -64.41 28.68 4.41
C ASP A 68 -64.36 27.11 4.31
N GLN A 69 -64.83 26.21 5.19
CA GLN A 69 -65.51 26.24 6.50
C GLN A 69 -65.16 24.95 7.31
N SER A 70 -65.67 24.78 8.53
CA SER A 70 -65.36 23.67 9.46
C SER A 70 -66.27 22.42 9.38
N THR A 71 -65.78 21.23 9.75
CA THR A 71 -66.59 20.23 10.49
C THR A 71 -65.77 19.21 11.27
N THR A 72 -66.20 18.88 12.49
CA THR A 72 -65.60 17.89 13.41
C THR A 72 -66.31 16.54 13.36
N ARG A 73 -65.56 15.42 13.46
CA ARG A 73 -66.08 14.17 14.07
C ARG A 73 -64.97 13.18 14.46
N ASN A 74 -65.00 12.76 15.72
CA ASN A 74 -64.25 11.59 16.21
C ASN A 74 -64.84 10.29 15.61
N GLY A 75 -63.98 9.33 15.29
CA GLY A 75 -64.40 7.99 14.88
C GLY A 75 -63.22 7.05 14.75
N GLN A 76 -63.05 6.13 15.71
CA GLN A 76 -62.07 5.06 15.62
C GLN A 76 -62.35 4.18 14.40
N LYS A 77 -61.34 3.94 13.54
CA LYS A 77 -61.33 2.79 12.64
C LYS A 77 -59.92 2.25 12.42
N MET A 78 -59.74 1.05 12.97
CA MET A 78 -58.72 0.06 12.65
C MET A 78 -58.45 0.00 11.14
N ASN A 79 -57.20 0.17 10.72
CA ASN A 79 -56.80 -0.01 9.32
C ASN A 79 -55.62 -0.98 9.18
N MET A 80 -55.82 -1.93 8.28
CA MET A 80 -54.98 -3.07 7.98
C MET A 80 -53.76 -2.63 7.16
N TYR A 81 -52.58 -3.20 7.45
CA TYR A 81 -51.37 -2.97 6.64
C TYR A 81 -51.56 -3.52 5.22
N SER A 82 -51.68 -2.64 4.22
CA SER A 82 -51.61 -3.00 2.81
C SER A 82 -50.15 -2.96 2.33
N ILE A 83 -49.57 -4.14 2.08
CA ILE A 83 -48.24 -4.27 1.48
C ILE A 83 -48.35 -3.88 -0.01
N ASN A 84 -47.78 -2.74 -0.39
CA ASN A 84 -47.50 -2.41 -1.78
C ASN A 84 -46.01 -2.63 -2.06
N SER A 85 -45.69 -3.76 -2.66
CA SER A 85 -44.33 -4.12 -3.08
C SER A 85 -43.96 -3.43 -4.39
N SER A 86 -43.18 -2.34 -4.30
CA SER A 86 -42.39 -1.85 -5.43
C SER A 86 -41.18 -2.79 -5.66
N PRO A 87 -40.76 -3.05 -6.91
CA PRO A 87 -39.59 -3.88 -7.17
C PRO A 87 -38.31 -3.18 -6.69
N PRO A 88 -37.34 -3.92 -6.12
CA PRO A 88 -36.10 -3.32 -5.62
C PRO A 88 -35.28 -2.77 -6.78
N THR A 89 -34.93 -1.49 -6.71
CA THR A 89 -33.97 -0.87 -7.64
C THR A 89 -32.58 -1.41 -7.32
N GLU A 90 -31.84 -1.92 -8.31
CA GLU A 90 -30.58 -2.69 -8.14
C GLU A 90 -29.39 -1.93 -7.51
N ASN A 91 -29.56 -0.68 -7.07
CA ASN A 91 -28.47 0.17 -6.57
C ASN A 91 -28.21 0.04 -5.06
N THR A 92 -28.99 -0.76 -4.31
CA THR A 92 -28.96 -0.80 -2.84
C THR A 92 -27.95 -1.82 -2.25
N ALA A 93 -27.16 -2.51 -3.08
CA ALA A 93 -26.22 -3.56 -2.65
C ALA A 93 -24.72 -3.15 -2.68
N LEU A 94 -24.42 -1.86 -2.88
CA LEU A 94 -23.09 -1.38 -3.31
C LEU A 94 -22.10 -1.02 -2.18
N SER A 95 -22.29 -1.47 -0.93
CA SER A 95 -21.49 -0.94 0.21
C SER A 95 -21.35 -1.85 1.44
N THR A 96 -21.51 -3.16 1.27
CA THR A 96 -21.69 -4.20 2.31
C THR A 96 -20.62 -4.37 3.40
N TYR A 97 -19.48 -3.67 3.37
CA TYR A 97 -18.47 -3.78 4.43
C TYR A 97 -18.50 -2.64 5.46
N PHE A 98 -18.96 -1.45 5.08
CA PHE A 98 -19.03 -0.28 5.98
C PHE A 98 -20.42 0.38 6.04
N SER A 99 -21.45 -0.13 5.35
CA SER A 99 -22.81 0.48 5.42
C SER A 99 -23.36 0.55 6.84
N ASP A 100 -23.23 -0.55 7.59
CA ASP A 100 -24.07 -0.79 8.78
C ASP A 100 -23.36 -0.43 10.09
N GLU A 101 -22.04 -0.24 10.07
CA GLU A 101 -21.20 0.15 11.22
C GLU A 101 -20.03 1.08 10.80
N LYS A 102 -20.31 2.27 10.26
CA LYS A 102 -19.27 3.31 10.17
C LYS A 102 -18.93 3.85 11.56
N VAL A 103 -17.66 4.21 11.76
CA VAL A 103 -17.27 4.95 12.97
C VAL A 103 -17.71 6.41 12.80
N GLU A 104 -18.73 6.82 13.57
CA GLU A 104 -19.17 8.22 13.67
C GLU A 104 -18.06 9.09 14.28
N ILE A 105 -17.86 10.27 13.68
CA ILE A 105 -16.80 11.20 14.08
C ILE A 105 -17.41 12.20 15.08
N PRO A 106 -16.84 12.39 16.28
CA PRO A 106 -17.38 13.33 17.25
C PRO A 106 -17.19 14.78 16.76
N ASP A 107 -18.32 15.46 16.56
CA ASP A 107 -18.34 16.88 16.22
C ASP A 107 -17.95 17.75 17.41
N VAL A 108 -16.64 18.03 17.49
CA VAL A 108 -16.06 18.97 18.43
C VAL A 108 -15.87 20.32 17.71
N GLU A 109 -16.59 21.34 18.17
CA GLU A 109 -16.59 22.72 17.63
C GLU A 109 -15.22 23.45 17.73
N LYS A 110 -14.28 22.91 18.52
CA LYS A 110 -12.97 23.51 18.72
C LYS A 110 -12.14 23.50 17.42
N THR A 111 -11.69 24.68 17.03
CA THR A 111 -10.90 24.99 15.83
C THR A 111 -9.42 24.57 15.91
N GLY A 112 -9.13 23.42 16.54
CA GLY A 112 -7.77 22.96 16.79
C GLY A 112 -7.63 21.44 16.93
N PHE A 113 -6.40 21.00 17.19
CA PHE A 113 -6.08 19.58 17.37
C PHE A 113 -6.85 18.98 18.55
N SER A 114 -7.51 17.84 18.32
CA SER A 114 -8.30 17.13 19.33
C SER A 114 -7.91 15.67 19.38
N PHE A 115 -7.36 15.23 20.53
CA PHE A 115 -7.07 13.82 20.79
C PHE A 115 -8.33 12.93 20.71
N ARG A 116 -9.52 13.49 21.00
CA ARG A 116 -10.80 12.77 20.84
C ARG A 116 -11.19 12.57 19.37
N LYS A 117 -10.90 13.55 18.49
CA LYS A 117 -11.02 13.37 17.04
C LYS A 117 -9.98 12.36 16.55
N LEU A 118 -8.71 12.51 16.95
CA LEU A 118 -7.64 11.57 16.58
C LEU A 118 -8.03 10.13 16.91
N TRP A 119 -8.47 9.84 18.14
CA TRP A 119 -8.87 8.49 18.55
C TRP A 119 -10.00 7.88 17.70
N ALA A 120 -10.95 8.69 17.22
CA ALA A 120 -12.02 8.22 16.32
C ALA A 120 -11.49 7.92 14.91
N PHE A 121 -10.54 8.72 14.41
CA PHE A 121 -9.85 8.44 13.15
C PHE A 121 -8.91 7.24 13.25
N THR A 122 -8.21 7.05 14.39
CA THR A 122 -7.29 5.93 14.63
C THR A 122 -7.91 4.58 14.32
N GLY A 123 -7.19 3.74 13.58
CA GLY A 123 -7.56 2.43 13.08
C GLY A 123 -6.89 2.18 11.71
N PRO A 124 -7.36 2.81 10.61
CA PRO A 124 -6.90 2.56 9.23
C PRO A 124 -5.39 2.67 9.01
N GLY A 125 -4.71 3.59 9.68
CA GLY A 125 -3.26 3.76 9.58
C GLY A 125 -2.48 2.63 10.24
N PHE A 126 -2.96 2.10 11.38
CA PHE A 126 -2.38 0.92 12.04
C PHE A 126 -2.64 -0.38 11.27
N LEU A 127 -3.82 -0.51 10.66
CA LEU A 127 -4.11 -1.63 9.75
C LEU A 127 -3.20 -1.60 8.51
N MET A 128 -2.95 -0.41 7.95
CA MET A 128 -2.02 -0.22 6.84
C MET A 128 -0.56 -0.50 7.24
N SER A 129 -0.15 -0.15 8.46
CA SER A 129 1.24 -0.31 8.91
C SER A 129 1.63 -1.75 9.25
N ILE A 130 0.68 -2.69 9.26
CA ILE A 130 0.94 -4.14 9.38
C ILE A 130 1.63 -4.71 8.15
N ALA A 131 1.30 -4.24 6.95
CA ALA A 131 2.02 -4.58 5.72
C ALA A 131 3.40 -3.86 5.60
N TYR A 132 3.92 -3.35 6.72
CA TYR A 132 5.33 -2.96 6.90
C TYR A 132 6.02 -3.86 7.95
N LEU A 133 5.30 -4.83 8.51
CA LEU A 133 5.66 -5.72 9.61
C LEU A 133 5.38 -7.19 9.28
N ASP A 134 5.15 -7.51 8.01
CA ASP A 134 4.92 -8.87 7.56
C ASP A 134 6.24 -9.67 7.53
N PRO A 135 6.19 -11.01 7.52
CA PRO A 135 7.40 -11.83 7.48
C PRO A 135 8.31 -11.58 6.26
N GLY A 136 7.76 -11.09 5.13
CA GLY A 136 8.54 -10.72 3.94
C GLY A 136 9.47 -9.53 4.19
N ASN A 137 8.98 -8.51 4.88
CA ASN A 137 9.74 -7.32 5.25
C ASN A 137 10.72 -7.62 6.42
N ILE A 138 10.28 -8.36 7.44
CA ILE A 138 11.14 -8.79 8.56
C ILE A 138 12.35 -9.59 8.07
N GLU A 139 12.19 -10.48 7.08
CA GLU A 139 13.32 -11.22 6.50
C GLU A 139 14.28 -10.31 5.71
N SER A 140 13.75 -9.37 4.91
CA SER A 140 14.57 -8.41 4.16
C SER A 140 15.38 -7.49 5.07
N ASP A 141 14.79 -7.06 6.19
CA ASP A 141 15.45 -6.27 7.23
C ASP A 141 16.55 -7.07 7.95
N LEU A 142 16.26 -8.31 8.36
CA LEU A 142 17.21 -9.25 8.96
C LEU A 142 18.43 -9.48 8.04
N GLN A 143 18.19 -9.78 6.76
CA GLN A 143 19.22 -9.91 5.73
C GLN A 143 20.03 -8.61 5.59
N SER A 144 19.38 -7.44 5.63
CA SER A 144 20.07 -6.15 5.51
C SER A 144 21.05 -5.87 6.65
N GLY A 145 20.69 -6.27 7.87
CA GLY A 145 21.60 -6.21 9.02
C GLY A 145 22.80 -7.13 8.81
N ALA A 146 22.54 -8.40 8.48
CA ALA A 146 23.59 -9.40 8.27
C ALA A 146 24.57 -9.04 7.14
N ILE A 147 24.09 -8.47 6.03
CA ILE A 147 24.90 -8.16 4.84
C ILE A 147 25.60 -6.79 4.96
N ALA A 148 24.94 -5.77 5.51
CA ALA A 148 25.40 -4.38 5.42
C ALA A 148 25.58 -3.65 6.77
N LYS A 149 25.45 -4.36 7.90
CA LYS A 149 25.52 -3.78 9.25
C LYS A 149 24.49 -2.65 9.39
N TYR A 150 24.94 -1.47 9.79
CA TYR A 150 24.12 -0.27 9.94
C TYR A 150 24.09 0.64 8.70
N LYS A 151 24.80 0.29 7.60
CA LYS A 151 24.96 1.17 6.42
C LYS A 151 23.64 1.47 5.69
N LEU A 152 22.64 0.59 5.83
CA LEU A 152 21.36 0.69 5.11
C LEU A 152 20.22 1.25 5.97
N LEU A 153 20.46 1.62 7.24
CA LEU A 153 19.41 2.17 8.11
C LEU A 153 18.84 3.50 7.59
N TRP A 154 19.64 4.35 6.94
CA TRP A 154 19.14 5.54 6.26
C TRP A 154 18.28 5.21 5.03
N VAL A 155 18.51 4.06 4.38
CA VAL A 155 17.68 3.56 3.27
C VAL A 155 16.35 3.06 3.80
N LEU A 156 16.33 2.30 4.90
CA LEU A 156 15.10 1.89 5.59
C LEU A 156 14.28 3.13 6.03
N LEU A 157 14.90 4.08 6.74
CA LEU A 157 14.23 5.33 7.15
C LEU A 157 13.71 6.12 5.94
N GLY A 158 14.54 6.25 4.90
CA GLY A 158 14.17 6.90 3.64
C GLY A 158 12.97 6.21 2.99
N ALA A 159 12.99 4.88 2.87
CA ALA A 159 11.92 4.07 2.32
C ALA A 159 10.62 4.16 3.13
N THR A 160 10.68 4.22 4.47
CA THR A 160 9.47 4.40 5.29
C THR A 160 8.87 5.79 5.12
N ILE A 161 9.70 6.86 5.10
CA ILE A 161 9.23 8.23 4.80
C ILE A 161 8.58 8.27 3.40
N LEU A 162 9.14 7.55 2.44
CA LEU A 162 8.68 7.47 1.06
C LEU A 162 7.36 6.69 0.93
N GLY A 163 7.25 5.59 1.67
CA GLY A 163 6.02 4.85 1.90
C GLY A 163 4.93 5.74 2.48
N LEU A 164 5.22 6.48 3.55
CA LEU A 164 4.29 7.45 4.16
C LEU A 164 3.80 8.50 3.15
N LEU A 165 4.65 9.01 2.26
CA LEU A 165 4.23 9.94 1.20
C LEU A 165 3.24 9.29 0.22
N MET A 166 3.50 8.05 -0.22
CA MET A 166 2.60 7.31 -1.12
C MET A 166 1.30 6.92 -0.43
N GLN A 167 1.37 6.45 0.81
CA GLN A 167 0.23 6.09 1.64
C GLN A 167 -0.67 7.31 1.89
N ARG A 168 -0.09 8.48 2.14
CA ARG A 168 -0.82 9.74 2.20
C ARG A 168 -1.54 10.05 0.89
N LEU A 169 -0.92 9.87 -0.27
CA LEU A 169 -1.60 10.09 -1.56
C LEU A 169 -2.78 9.13 -1.75
N SER A 170 -2.60 7.85 -1.40
CA SER A 170 -3.66 6.84 -1.54
C SER A 170 -4.83 7.07 -0.58
N ALA A 171 -4.56 7.38 0.70
CA ALA A 171 -5.57 7.76 1.68
C ALA A 171 -6.40 8.97 1.20
N ARG A 172 -5.75 10.02 0.67
CA ARG A 172 -6.45 11.21 0.16
C ARG A 172 -7.43 10.90 -0.97
N ILE A 173 -7.15 9.93 -1.83
CA ILE A 173 -8.10 9.50 -2.89
C ILE A 173 -9.37 8.94 -2.24
N GLY A 174 -9.23 8.04 -1.27
CA GLY A 174 -10.35 7.43 -0.54
C GLY A 174 -11.19 8.46 0.24
N VAL A 175 -10.53 9.40 0.93
CA VAL A 175 -11.19 10.46 1.71
C VAL A 175 -11.96 11.43 0.81
N VAL A 176 -11.28 12.01 -0.20
CA VAL A 176 -11.84 13.07 -1.07
C VAL A 176 -12.90 12.52 -2.01
N THR A 177 -12.62 11.42 -2.71
CA THR A 177 -13.51 10.92 -3.77
C THR A 177 -14.60 9.99 -3.25
N GLY A 178 -14.41 9.43 -2.06
CA GLY A 178 -15.26 8.36 -1.51
C GLY A 178 -15.12 7.02 -2.21
N LEU A 179 -14.18 6.90 -3.14
CA LEU A 179 -13.86 5.69 -3.89
C LEU A 179 -12.43 5.27 -3.55
N HIS A 180 -12.21 3.98 -3.32
CA HIS A 180 -10.87 3.44 -3.16
C HIS A 180 -10.18 3.29 -4.53
N LEU A 181 -8.87 3.11 -4.51
CA LEU A 181 -8.02 3.17 -5.70
C LEU A 181 -8.47 2.19 -6.80
N ALA A 182 -8.90 0.97 -6.44
CA ALA A 182 -9.42 -0.02 -7.39
C ALA A 182 -10.78 0.36 -8.00
N GLU A 183 -11.71 0.95 -7.24
CA GLU A 183 -12.96 1.51 -7.78
C GLU A 183 -12.67 2.66 -8.77
N MET A 184 -11.67 3.49 -8.47
CA MET A 184 -11.25 4.56 -9.38
C MET A 184 -10.62 3.99 -10.67
N CYS A 185 -9.74 2.99 -10.54
CA CYS A 185 -9.22 2.24 -11.70
C CYS A 185 -10.34 1.65 -12.57
N TYR A 186 -11.42 1.13 -11.98
CA TYR A 186 -12.56 0.60 -12.73
C TYR A 186 -13.27 1.65 -13.57
N ARG A 187 -13.41 2.86 -13.04
CA ARG A 187 -14.08 3.99 -13.72
C ARG A 187 -13.20 4.63 -14.80
N GLN A 188 -11.87 4.68 -14.60
CA GLN A 188 -10.95 5.41 -15.47
C GLN A 188 -10.27 4.55 -16.55
N TYR A 189 -10.11 3.24 -16.34
CA TYR A 189 -9.46 2.34 -17.32
C TYR A 189 -10.46 1.50 -18.12
N LYS A 190 -10.14 1.26 -19.39
CA LYS A 190 -10.89 0.32 -20.25
C LYS A 190 -10.75 -1.12 -19.72
N LYS A 191 -11.69 -1.99 -20.09
CA LYS A 191 -11.81 -3.37 -19.60
C LYS A 191 -10.49 -4.18 -19.61
N ILE A 192 -9.71 -4.09 -20.69
CA ILE A 192 -8.46 -4.86 -20.85
C ILE A 192 -7.35 -4.34 -19.89
N PRO A 193 -6.91 -3.06 -19.93
CA PRO A 193 -5.96 -2.53 -18.95
C PRO A 193 -6.38 -2.75 -17.49
N ARG A 194 -7.68 -2.58 -17.20
CA ARG A 194 -8.25 -2.81 -15.87
C ARG A 194 -8.07 -4.27 -15.41
N LEU A 195 -8.29 -5.24 -16.29
CA LEU A 195 -8.12 -6.66 -15.99
C LEU A 195 -6.63 -7.02 -15.82
N ILE A 196 -5.73 -6.42 -16.59
CA ILE A 196 -4.28 -6.60 -16.42
C ILE A 196 -3.83 -6.04 -15.06
N LEU A 197 -4.27 -4.83 -14.68
CA LEU A 197 -4.01 -4.28 -13.35
C LEU A 197 -4.52 -5.21 -12.24
N TRP A 198 -5.76 -5.72 -12.36
CA TRP A 198 -6.31 -6.66 -11.39
C TRP A 198 -5.44 -7.90 -11.23
N ILE A 199 -5.06 -8.57 -12.33
CA ILE A 199 -4.20 -9.75 -12.29
C ILE A 199 -2.87 -9.43 -11.60
N MET A 200 -2.24 -8.30 -11.91
CA MET A 200 -0.96 -7.91 -11.29
C MET A 200 -1.08 -7.65 -9.78
N ILE A 201 -2.20 -7.08 -9.33
CA ILE A 201 -2.46 -6.86 -7.90
C ILE A 201 -2.86 -8.15 -7.17
N GLU A 202 -3.59 -9.07 -7.79
CA GLU A 202 -3.85 -10.38 -7.18
C GLU A 202 -2.57 -11.22 -7.05
N ILE A 203 -1.64 -11.16 -8.01
CA ILE A 203 -0.32 -11.80 -7.87
C ILE A 203 0.45 -11.17 -6.69
N ALA A 204 0.27 -9.87 -6.42
CA ALA A 204 0.86 -9.20 -5.25
C ALA A 204 0.25 -9.66 -3.92
N ILE A 205 -1.05 -9.93 -3.90
CA ILE A 205 -1.74 -10.42 -2.71
C ILE A 205 -1.37 -11.88 -2.47
N ILE A 206 -1.44 -12.74 -3.50
CA ILE A 206 -1.03 -14.15 -3.42
C ILE A 206 0.42 -14.28 -2.98
N GLY A 207 1.33 -13.43 -3.48
CA GLY A 207 2.72 -13.48 -3.06
C GLY A 207 2.91 -13.12 -1.57
N SER A 208 2.17 -12.12 -1.06
CA SER A 208 2.26 -11.71 0.35
C SER A 208 1.61 -12.75 1.27
N ASP A 209 0.47 -13.32 0.84
CA ASP A 209 -0.16 -14.49 1.45
C ASP A 209 0.84 -15.68 1.55
N MET A 210 1.69 -15.90 0.54
CA MET A 210 2.74 -16.94 0.58
C MET A 210 3.85 -16.62 1.59
N GLN A 211 4.38 -15.39 1.62
CA GLN A 211 5.43 -14.96 2.57
C GLN A 211 4.98 -15.16 4.02
N GLU A 212 3.72 -14.82 4.29
CA GLU A 212 3.08 -15.08 5.57
C GLU A 212 3.00 -16.56 5.91
N VAL A 213 2.52 -17.41 4.99
CA VAL A 213 2.35 -18.84 5.26
C VAL A 213 3.70 -19.49 5.57
N ILE A 214 4.78 -19.07 4.91
CA ILE A 214 6.16 -19.44 5.24
C ILE A 214 6.50 -18.99 6.67
N GLY A 215 6.33 -17.70 6.98
CA GLY A 215 6.66 -17.13 8.29
C GLY A 215 5.92 -17.82 9.45
N THR A 216 4.62 -18.02 9.32
CA THR A 216 3.80 -18.72 10.33
C THR A 216 4.16 -20.20 10.45
N ALA A 217 4.46 -20.89 9.34
CA ALA A 217 4.95 -22.27 9.41
C ALA A 217 6.30 -22.37 10.13
N ILE A 218 7.24 -21.45 9.87
CA ILE A 218 8.53 -21.36 10.58
C ILE A 218 8.32 -21.05 12.06
N ALA A 219 7.43 -20.11 12.40
CA ALA A 219 7.12 -19.78 13.79
C ALA A 219 6.54 -20.98 14.56
N ILE A 220 5.59 -21.72 13.96
CA ILE A 220 5.03 -22.95 14.54
C ILE A 220 6.10 -24.05 14.66
N TYR A 221 6.98 -24.19 13.67
CA TYR A 221 8.11 -25.14 13.70
C TYR A 221 9.06 -24.86 14.87
N LEU A 222 9.43 -23.59 15.09
CA LEU A 222 10.25 -23.16 16.22
C LEU A 222 9.52 -23.33 17.57
N LEU A 223 8.27 -22.85 17.69
CA LEU A 223 7.49 -22.91 18.93
C LEU A 223 7.16 -24.34 19.38
N SER A 224 6.97 -25.26 18.43
CA SER A 224 6.69 -26.68 18.73
C SER A 224 7.96 -27.50 19.00
N ASN A 225 9.14 -26.86 19.07
CA ASN A 225 10.44 -27.52 19.14
C ASN A 225 10.55 -28.64 18.07
N LYS A 226 10.19 -28.29 16.82
CA LYS A 226 10.21 -29.17 15.63
C LYS A 226 9.21 -30.35 15.64
N THR A 227 8.36 -30.46 16.65
CA THR A 227 7.32 -31.50 16.74
C THR A 227 6.31 -31.40 15.59
N VAL A 228 5.99 -30.17 15.15
CA VAL A 228 5.15 -29.91 13.98
C VAL A 228 6.06 -29.61 12.78
N PRO A 229 6.12 -30.47 11.74
CA PRO A 229 6.93 -30.21 10.56
C PRO A 229 6.37 -29.05 9.72
N LEU A 230 7.22 -28.41 8.91
CA LEU A 230 6.83 -27.21 8.12
C LEU A 230 5.58 -27.42 7.26
N TRP A 231 5.45 -28.55 6.56
CA TRP A 231 4.24 -28.85 5.77
C TRP A 231 2.96 -28.90 6.61
N ALA A 232 3.06 -29.34 7.88
CA ALA A 232 1.93 -29.35 8.80
C ALA A 232 1.64 -27.94 9.34
N GLY A 233 2.67 -27.13 9.60
CA GLY A 233 2.53 -25.69 9.87
C GLY A 233 1.78 -24.97 8.74
N THR A 234 2.15 -25.23 7.50
CA THR A 234 1.49 -24.73 6.27
C THR A 234 0.04 -25.22 6.09
N LEU A 235 -0.36 -26.33 6.73
CA LEU A 235 -1.76 -26.75 6.76
C LEU A 235 -2.52 -26.14 7.95
N ILE A 236 -1.85 -25.85 9.06
CA ILE A 236 -2.44 -25.19 10.23
C ILE A 236 -2.84 -23.75 9.90
N THR A 237 -2.14 -23.06 8.99
CA THR A 237 -2.57 -21.73 8.50
C THR A 237 -3.95 -21.77 7.83
N ILE A 238 -4.43 -22.91 7.31
CA ILE A 238 -5.82 -22.99 6.82
C ILE A 238 -6.83 -22.66 7.95
N ALA A 239 -6.48 -22.95 9.22
CA ALA A 239 -7.29 -22.58 10.39
C ALA A 239 -7.23 -21.08 10.75
N ASP A 240 -6.18 -20.34 10.38
CA ASP A 240 -6.14 -18.88 10.57
C ASP A 240 -7.19 -18.18 9.71
N THR A 241 -7.44 -18.67 8.49
CA THR A 241 -8.46 -18.12 7.60
C THR A 241 -9.86 -18.21 8.19
N PHE A 242 -10.18 -19.31 8.90
CA PHE A 242 -11.43 -19.46 9.64
C PHE A 242 -11.47 -18.60 10.89
N THR A 243 -10.34 -18.41 11.56
CA THR A 243 -10.20 -17.53 12.73
C THR A 243 -10.46 -16.08 12.35
N PHE A 244 -9.89 -15.61 11.23
CA PHE A 244 -10.18 -14.29 10.67
C PHE A 244 -11.66 -14.13 10.30
N LEU A 245 -12.26 -15.08 9.57
CA LEU A 245 -13.68 -15.03 9.20
C LEU A 245 -14.62 -15.02 10.41
N PHE A 246 -14.21 -15.62 11.54
CA PHE A 246 -14.93 -15.55 12.80
C PHE A 246 -14.79 -14.17 13.47
N LEU A 247 -13.57 -13.61 13.49
CA LEU A 247 -13.26 -12.30 14.08
C LEU A 247 -13.89 -11.13 13.32
N ASP A 248 -13.95 -11.19 11.99
CA ASP A 248 -14.61 -10.25 11.07
C ASP A 248 -16.10 -10.01 11.44
N LYS A 249 -16.74 -10.98 12.11
CA LYS A 249 -18.13 -10.84 12.60
C LYS A 249 -18.29 -9.91 13.82
N TYR A 250 -17.22 -9.55 14.52
CA TYR A 250 -17.30 -8.87 15.82
C TYR A 250 -17.27 -7.33 15.77
N GLY A 251 -17.19 -6.75 14.58
CA GLY A 251 -17.22 -5.30 14.34
C GLY A 251 -15.83 -4.66 14.30
N LEU A 252 -15.69 -3.61 13.47
CA LEU A 252 -14.40 -3.05 13.06
C LEU A 252 -13.51 -2.62 14.24
N ARG A 253 -14.09 -2.01 15.28
CA ARG A 253 -13.31 -1.45 16.40
C ARG A 253 -12.63 -2.52 17.27
N LYS A 254 -13.19 -3.74 17.33
CA LYS A 254 -12.56 -4.86 18.05
C LYS A 254 -11.44 -5.49 17.23
N LEU A 255 -11.60 -5.52 15.92
CA LEU A 255 -10.59 -5.98 14.97
C LEU A 255 -9.37 -5.01 14.95
N GLU A 256 -9.60 -3.70 15.02
CA GLU A 256 -8.55 -2.70 15.25
C GLU A 256 -7.80 -2.91 16.58
N LEU A 257 -8.50 -3.27 17.67
CA LEU A 257 -7.88 -3.58 18.96
C LEU A 257 -7.02 -4.85 18.90
N LEU A 258 -7.48 -5.88 18.19
CA LEU A 258 -6.71 -7.11 17.96
C LEU A 258 -5.41 -6.79 17.22
N PHE A 259 -5.48 -6.02 16.14
CA PHE A 259 -4.30 -5.58 15.40
C PHE A 259 -3.33 -4.75 16.25
N GLY A 260 -3.84 -3.79 17.03
CA GLY A 260 -3.01 -3.05 18.00
C GLY A 260 -2.33 -3.97 19.02
N THR A 261 -2.98 -5.06 19.40
CA THR A 261 -2.40 -6.10 20.27
C THR A 261 -1.28 -6.86 19.56
N LEU A 262 -1.47 -7.30 18.31
CA LEU A 262 -0.43 -7.99 17.52
C LEU A 262 0.80 -7.09 17.28
N ILE A 263 0.60 -5.82 16.95
CA ILE A 263 1.69 -4.83 16.81
C ILE A 263 2.42 -4.64 18.15
N THR A 264 1.69 -4.60 19.26
CA THR A 264 2.30 -4.50 20.61
C THR A 264 3.12 -5.74 20.94
N VAL A 265 2.66 -6.94 20.58
CA VAL A 265 3.45 -8.17 20.73
C VAL A 265 4.75 -8.07 19.94
N MET A 266 4.70 -7.73 18.65
CA MET A 266 5.91 -7.56 17.82
C MET A 266 6.89 -6.51 18.38
N ALA A 267 6.37 -5.37 18.85
CA ALA A 267 7.18 -4.32 19.45
C ALA A 267 7.87 -4.78 20.75
N VAL A 268 7.20 -5.60 21.57
CA VAL A 268 7.77 -6.15 22.80
C VAL A 268 8.76 -7.28 22.51
N THR A 269 8.46 -8.20 21.58
CA THR A 269 9.35 -9.33 21.26
C THR A 269 10.64 -8.85 20.60
N PHE A 270 10.54 -8.06 19.53
CA PHE A 270 11.73 -7.58 18.81
C PHE A 270 12.47 -6.47 19.61
N GLY A 271 11.73 -5.71 20.43
CA GLY A 271 12.34 -4.77 21.39
C GLY A 271 13.12 -5.48 22.51
N TYR A 272 12.66 -6.65 22.98
CA TYR A 272 13.41 -7.48 23.92
C TYR A 272 14.72 -7.97 23.30
N GLU A 273 14.70 -8.53 22.10
CA GLU A 273 15.91 -8.96 21.38
C GLU A 273 16.90 -7.80 21.18
N TYR A 274 16.41 -6.59 20.86
CA TYR A 274 17.24 -5.40 20.75
C TYR A 274 17.93 -5.02 22.07
N VAL A 275 17.20 -5.04 23.19
CA VAL A 275 17.77 -4.74 24.51
C VAL A 275 18.76 -5.80 24.96
N VAL A 276 18.51 -7.07 24.67
CA VAL A 276 19.38 -8.20 25.04
C VAL A 276 20.65 -8.26 24.17
N SER A 277 20.53 -7.99 22.87
CA SER A 277 21.68 -7.91 21.95
C SER A 277 22.57 -6.68 22.21
N ALA A 278 22.03 -5.64 22.83
CA ALA A 278 22.72 -4.41 23.23
C ALA A 278 23.62 -3.79 22.14
N PRO A 279 23.10 -3.54 20.91
CA PRO A 279 23.87 -2.94 19.82
C PRO A 279 24.35 -1.52 20.18
N ASP A 280 25.45 -1.07 19.57
CA ASP A 280 25.96 0.29 19.75
C ASP A 280 24.97 1.32 19.21
N GLN A 281 24.28 1.98 20.15
CA GLN A 281 23.27 3.02 19.87
C GLN A 281 23.83 4.18 19.05
N VAL A 282 25.12 4.51 19.22
CA VAL A 282 25.78 5.60 18.48
C VAL A 282 26.01 5.18 17.02
N GLU A 283 26.36 3.93 16.75
CA GLU A 283 26.46 3.43 15.38
C GLU A 283 25.09 3.29 14.70
N VAL A 284 24.06 2.81 15.42
CA VAL A 284 22.67 2.73 14.92
C VAL A 284 22.16 4.10 14.51
N VAL A 285 22.23 5.10 15.40
CA VAL A 285 21.77 6.47 15.10
C VAL A 285 22.60 7.13 13.99
N LYS A 286 23.91 6.89 13.93
CA LYS A 286 24.74 7.35 12.79
C LYS A 286 24.28 6.71 11.48
N GLY A 287 24.03 5.40 11.46
CA GLY A 287 23.56 4.67 10.29
C GLY A 287 22.20 5.15 9.77
N MET A 288 21.30 5.60 10.67
CA MET A 288 19.99 6.16 10.31
C MET A 288 20.06 7.51 9.60
N PHE A 289 20.96 8.40 10.02
CA PHE A 289 20.97 9.80 9.56
C PHE A 289 22.12 10.17 8.62
N ILE A 290 23.18 9.36 8.54
CA ILE A 290 24.36 9.65 7.72
C ILE A 290 24.36 8.73 6.48
N PRO A 291 24.00 9.24 5.30
CA PRO A 291 24.07 8.46 4.06
C PRO A 291 25.54 8.28 3.65
N TRP A 292 26.18 7.21 4.11
CA TRP A 292 27.56 6.89 3.76
C TRP A 292 27.69 5.50 3.13
N CYS A 293 28.15 5.48 1.88
CA CYS A 293 28.25 4.29 1.04
C CYS A 293 29.58 4.33 0.26
N SER A 294 30.68 4.66 0.97
CA SER A 294 32.03 4.82 0.41
C SER A 294 32.61 3.50 -0.14
N ASN A 295 32.36 2.41 0.58
CA ASN A 295 32.77 1.04 0.27
C ASN A 295 31.54 0.11 0.34
N CYS A 296 30.53 0.37 -0.48
CA CYS A 296 29.41 -0.55 -0.68
C CYS A 296 29.75 -1.60 -1.73
N SER A 297 29.53 -2.88 -1.42
CA SER A 297 29.59 -3.93 -2.44
C SER A 297 28.35 -3.90 -3.33
N SER A 298 28.38 -4.61 -4.46
CA SER A 298 27.19 -4.81 -5.29
C SER A 298 26.05 -5.52 -4.52
N LYS A 299 26.37 -6.34 -3.50
CA LYS A 299 25.37 -6.96 -2.62
C LYS A 299 24.72 -5.93 -1.70
N ASP A 300 25.49 -5.01 -1.11
CA ASP A 300 24.98 -3.91 -0.26
C ASP A 300 23.96 -3.06 -1.05
N LEU A 301 24.25 -2.76 -2.31
CA LEU A 301 23.35 -2.00 -3.20
C LEU A 301 22.12 -2.81 -3.61
N LEU A 302 22.25 -4.11 -3.88
CA LEU A 302 21.11 -4.98 -4.18
C LEU A 302 20.16 -5.10 -2.98
N GLN A 303 20.70 -5.16 -1.76
CA GLN A 303 19.90 -5.18 -0.54
C GLN A 303 19.23 -3.82 -0.25
N ALA A 304 19.93 -2.70 -0.51
CA ALA A 304 19.33 -1.36 -0.44
C ALA A 304 18.09 -1.23 -1.33
N VAL A 305 18.15 -1.84 -2.52
CA VAL A 305 17.02 -1.95 -3.45
C VAL A 305 15.93 -2.88 -2.90
N GLY A 306 16.30 -4.03 -2.33
CA GLY A 306 15.40 -4.96 -1.67
C GLY A 306 14.53 -4.29 -0.60
N ILE A 307 15.16 -3.53 0.32
CA ILE A 307 14.47 -2.75 1.37
C ILE A 307 13.41 -1.81 0.77
N ILE A 308 13.74 -1.05 -0.28
CA ILE A 308 12.78 -0.12 -0.91
C ILE A 308 11.59 -0.88 -1.52
N GLY A 309 11.84 -2.07 -2.11
CA GLY A 309 10.80 -2.93 -2.66
C GLY A 309 9.89 -3.57 -1.60
N ALA A 310 10.47 -4.08 -0.51
CA ALA A 310 9.75 -4.69 0.60
C ALA A 310 8.90 -3.66 1.38
N VAL A 311 9.47 -2.48 1.64
CA VAL A 311 8.81 -1.41 2.42
C VAL A 311 7.65 -0.76 1.65
N ILE A 312 7.65 -0.73 0.31
CA ILE A 312 6.58 -0.08 -0.47
C ILE A 312 5.71 -1.13 -1.18
N MET A 313 4.89 -1.83 -0.39
CA MET A 313 3.97 -2.85 -0.91
C MET A 313 2.86 -2.27 -1.82
N PRO A 314 2.66 -2.78 -3.05
CA PRO A 314 1.65 -2.27 -3.98
C PRO A 314 0.21 -2.48 -3.51
N HIS A 315 -0.11 -3.68 -3.01
CA HIS A 315 -1.46 -4.01 -2.56
C HIS A 315 -1.90 -3.14 -1.36
N ASN A 316 -0.93 -2.71 -0.54
CA ASN A 316 -1.18 -1.90 0.66
C ASN A 316 -1.65 -0.47 0.29
N LEU A 317 -1.23 0.08 -0.86
CA LEU A 317 -1.79 1.35 -1.36
C LEU A 317 -3.29 1.21 -1.66
N TYR A 318 -3.71 0.12 -2.30
CA TYR A 318 -5.14 -0.14 -2.54
C TYR A 318 -5.90 -0.31 -1.22
N LEU A 319 -5.36 -1.10 -0.29
CA LEU A 319 -5.94 -1.35 1.02
C LEU A 319 -6.18 -0.04 1.79
N HIS A 320 -5.16 0.79 1.97
CA HIS A 320 -5.28 2.02 2.77
C HIS A 320 -6.33 3.00 2.19
N SER A 321 -6.42 3.11 0.86
CA SER A 321 -7.47 3.92 0.21
C SER A 321 -8.90 3.40 0.44
N ALA A 322 -9.06 2.12 0.80
CA ALA A 322 -10.33 1.53 1.18
C ALA A 322 -10.59 1.64 2.69
N LEU A 323 -9.58 1.41 3.53
CA LEU A 323 -9.72 1.47 4.99
C LEU A 323 -10.16 2.86 5.49
N VAL A 324 -9.73 3.95 4.85
CA VAL A 324 -10.20 5.30 5.20
C VAL A 324 -11.69 5.55 4.94
N LYS A 325 -12.36 4.73 4.09
CA LYS A 325 -13.82 4.79 3.86
C LYS A 325 -14.64 4.30 5.07
N SER A 326 -14.01 3.69 6.08
CA SER A 326 -14.65 3.18 7.30
C SER A 326 -15.14 4.27 8.27
N ARG A 327 -14.63 5.49 8.15
CA ARG A 327 -15.03 6.66 8.96
C ARG A 327 -16.00 7.50 8.15
N ASP A 328 -17.08 7.94 8.77
CA ASP A 328 -18.08 8.71 8.03
C ASP A 328 -17.68 10.19 7.94
N VAL A 329 -17.03 10.54 6.82
CA VAL A 329 -16.62 11.92 6.51
C VAL A 329 -17.65 12.55 5.58
N ASP A 330 -18.33 13.60 6.03
CA ASP A 330 -19.17 14.41 5.15
C ASP A 330 -18.32 15.10 4.08
N ARG A 331 -18.52 14.69 2.82
CA ARG A 331 -17.81 15.21 1.64
C ARG A 331 -18.47 16.46 1.04
N ARG A 332 -19.67 16.84 1.50
CA ARG A 332 -20.32 18.11 1.11
C ARG A 332 -19.60 19.33 1.73
N GLN A 333 -18.85 19.11 2.81
CA GLN A 333 -18.15 20.16 3.55
C GLN A 333 -16.61 20.05 3.37
N PRO A 334 -15.99 20.95 2.59
CA PRO A 334 -14.52 21.00 2.40
C PRO A 334 -13.71 21.04 3.71
N SER A 335 -14.24 21.68 4.74
CA SER A 335 -13.64 21.74 6.09
C SER A 335 -13.50 20.35 6.71
N LYS A 336 -14.56 19.52 6.67
CA LYS A 336 -14.55 18.14 7.21
C LYS A 336 -13.59 17.25 6.43
N VAL A 337 -13.54 17.38 5.10
CA VAL A 337 -12.59 16.67 4.23
C VAL A 337 -11.14 17.09 4.52
N ARG A 338 -10.88 18.37 4.81
CA ARG A 338 -9.57 18.88 5.21
C ARG A 338 -9.15 18.37 6.60
N ASP A 339 -10.06 18.38 7.57
CA ASP A 339 -9.86 17.80 8.91
C ASP A 339 -9.50 16.30 8.79
N ALA A 340 -10.31 15.51 8.07
CA ALA A 340 -10.08 14.08 7.90
C ALA A 340 -8.72 13.79 7.24
N ASN A 341 -8.38 14.50 6.16
CA ASN A 341 -7.07 14.38 5.51
C ASN A 341 -5.89 14.72 6.44
N PHE A 342 -6.08 15.60 7.41
CA PHE A 342 -5.07 15.92 8.42
C PHE A 342 -4.96 14.83 9.49
N TYR A 343 -6.08 14.37 10.07
CA TYR A 343 -6.05 13.33 11.10
C TYR A 343 -5.53 11.98 10.58
N PHE A 344 -5.96 11.54 9.38
CA PHE A 344 -5.43 10.33 8.74
C PHE A 344 -3.94 10.45 8.42
N PHE A 345 -3.43 11.63 8.07
CA PHE A 345 -2.00 11.83 7.89
C PHE A 345 -1.23 11.71 9.21
N VAL A 346 -1.70 12.36 10.28
CA VAL A 346 -1.08 12.24 11.62
C VAL A 346 -1.08 10.80 12.11
N GLU A 347 -2.19 10.09 11.93
CA GLU A 347 -2.31 8.67 12.26
C GLU A 347 -1.31 7.81 11.48
N ALA A 348 -1.27 7.94 10.15
CA ALA A 348 -0.33 7.19 9.30
C ALA A 348 1.14 7.49 9.64
N CYS A 349 1.47 8.73 10.02
CA CYS A 349 2.79 9.08 10.54
C CYS A 349 3.13 8.30 11.82
N VAL A 350 2.21 8.25 12.79
CA VAL A 350 2.44 7.53 14.07
C VAL A 350 2.54 6.03 13.83
N ALA A 351 1.64 5.45 13.04
CA ALA A 351 1.62 4.02 12.75
C ALA A 351 2.89 3.56 12.00
N LEU A 352 3.31 4.27 10.95
CA LEU A 352 4.55 3.95 10.23
C LEU A 352 5.82 4.27 11.02
N PHE A 353 5.79 5.23 11.95
CA PHE A 353 6.89 5.43 12.89
C PHE A 353 7.04 4.26 13.86
N VAL A 354 5.93 3.72 14.38
CA VAL A 354 5.97 2.49 15.20
C VAL A 354 6.52 1.33 14.38
N SER A 355 6.03 1.11 13.15
CA SER A 355 6.58 0.04 12.29
C SER A 355 8.08 0.24 12.01
N PHE A 356 8.52 1.46 11.70
CA PHE A 356 9.95 1.76 11.50
C PHE A 356 10.82 1.40 12.71
N ILE A 357 10.35 1.68 13.94
CA ILE A 357 11.10 1.32 15.16
C ILE A 357 11.21 -0.20 15.31
N ILE A 358 10.18 -0.96 14.96
CA ILE A 358 10.22 -2.42 14.99
C ILE A 358 11.22 -2.96 13.96
N ASN A 359 11.16 -2.48 12.71
CA ASN A 359 12.09 -2.86 11.65
C ASN A 359 13.54 -2.49 12.01
N LEU A 360 13.76 -1.29 12.58
CA LEU A 360 15.04 -0.84 13.11
C LEU A 360 15.61 -1.80 14.16
N PHE A 361 14.77 -2.33 15.06
CA PHE A 361 15.20 -3.33 16.05
C PHE A 361 15.68 -4.62 15.37
N VAL A 362 14.92 -5.14 14.40
CA VAL A 362 15.29 -6.34 13.64
C VAL A 362 16.63 -6.13 12.92
N VAL A 363 16.77 -5.07 12.10
CA VAL A 363 18.02 -4.79 11.38
C VAL A 363 19.20 -4.68 12.36
N ALA A 364 19.03 -3.95 13.47
CA ALA A 364 20.12 -3.70 14.40
C ALA A 364 20.59 -4.95 15.17
N VAL A 365 19.67 -5.84 15.56
CA VAL A 365 19.99 -7.10 16.23
C VAL A 365 20.88 -7.99 15.36
N PHE A 366 20.50 -8.18 14.09
CA PHE A 366 21.27 -9.03 13.17
C PHE A 366 22.50 -8.32 12.58
N ALA A 367 22.48 -6.99 12.46
CA ALA A 367 23.68 -6.18 12.18
C ALA A 367 24.76 -6.28 13.26
N HIS A 368 24.36 -6.43 14.53
CA HIS A 368 25.31 -6.64 15.61
C HIS A 368 25.77 -8.11 15.67
N GLY A 369 24.84 -9.05 15.56
CA GLY A 369 25.09 -10.48 15.77
C GLY A 369 25.78 -11.20 14.61
N LEU A 370 25.30 -11.00 13.38
CA LEU A 370 25.67 -11.80 12.20
C LEU A 370 26.61 -11.09 11.21
N TYR A 371 26.75 -9.76 11.29
CA TYR A 371 27.54 -9.01 10.30
C TYR A 371 29.01 -9.48 10.25
N GLY A 372 29.42 -9.96 9.07
CA GLY A 372 30.78 -10.46 8.83
C GLY A 372 31.12 -11.79 9.53
N LYS A 373 30.14 -12.48 10.13
CA LYS A 373 30.31 -13.82 10.69
C LYS A 373 30.31 -14.88 9.59
N THR A 374 31.11 -15.93 9.77
CA THR A 374 31.02 -17.15 8.95
C THR A 374 30.14 -18.20 9.62
N ASN A 375 29.64 -19.17 8.85
CA ASN A 375 28.82 -20.26 9.39
C ASN A 375 29.52 -21.01 10.53
N ASN A 376 30.81 -21.37 10.38
CA ASN A 376 31.61 -21.97 11.45
C ASN A 376 31.67 -21.10 12.73
N GLN A 377 31.80 -19.77 12.62
CA GLN A 377 31.81 -18.89 13.80
C GLN A 377 30.48 -18.80 14.53
N VAL A 378 29.35 -19.06 13.86
CA VAL A 378 28.03 -19.18 14.51
C VAL A 378 27.90 -20.54 15.19
N LEU A 379 28.35 -21.62 14.54
CA LEU A 379 28.37 -22.96 15.12
C LEU A 379 29.22 -23.03 16.39
N ASP A 380 30.37 -22.35 16.43
CA ASP A 380 31.23 -22.24 17.62
C ASP A 380 30.49 -21.63 18.84
N VAL A 381 29.55 -20.70 18.62
CA VAL A 381 28.69 -20.13 19.68
C VAL A 381 27.62 -21.13 20.13
N CYS A 382 27.12 -21.94 19.20
CA CYS A 382 26.08 -22.95 19.48
C CYS A 382 26.56 -24.18 20.26
N VAL A 383 27.87 -24.49 20.31
CA VAL A 383 28.43 -25.77 20.82
C VAL A 383 27.90 -26.21 22.19
N ASN A 384 27.66 -25.28 23.12
CA ASN A 384 27.23 -25.59 24.48
C ASN A 384 25.70 -25.51 24.69
N GLN A 385 24.91 -25.36 23.62
CA GLN A 385 23.46 -25.20 23.69
C GLN A 385 22.73 -26.47 23.23
N SER A 386 21.53 -26.70 23.76
CA SER A 386 20.67 -27.86 23.42
C SER A 386 20.16 -27.88 21.97
N MET A 387 20.54 -26.88 21.17
CA MET A 387 20.15 -26.64 19.78
C MET A 387 21.37 -26.65 18.84
N TYR A 388 22.52 -27.17 19.31
CA TYR A 388 23.72 -27.34 18.48
C TYR A 388 23.47 -28.23 17.25
N ASP A 389 22.84 -29.40 17.43
CA ASP A 389 22.53 -30.32 16.33
C ASP A 389 21.68 -29.65 15.25
N ASP A 390 20.73 -28.81 15.67
CA ASP A 390 19.86 -28.03 14.78
C ASP A 390 20.63 -26.94 14.03
N ALA A 391 21.59 -26.30 14.70
CA ALA A 391 22.48 -25.33 14.07
C ALA A 391 23.40 -26.01 13.04
N VAL A 392 23.98 -27.18 13.34
CA VAL A 392 24.84 -27.94 12.40
C VAL A 392 24.10 -28.37 11.14
N ILE A 393 22.81 -28.69 11.24
CA ILE A 393 21.96 -29.01 10.08
C ILE A 393 21.66 -27.77 9.21
N SER A 394 21.62 -26.58 9.82
CA SER A 394 21.08 -25.35 9.20
C SER A 394 22.17 -24.36 8.74
N PHE A 395 23.35 -24.41 9.35
CA PHE A 395 24.53 -23.65 8.99
C PHE A 395 25.59 -24.64 8.46
N THR A 396 25.80 -24.65 7.14
CA THR A 396 26.80 -25.52 6.51
C THR A 396 28.20 -25.26 7.09
N HIS A 397 28.96 -26.30 7.41
CA HIS A 397 30.37 -26.21 7.85
C HIS A 397 31.29 -25.65 6.76
N ASN A 398 31.26 -24.33 6.57
CA ASN A 398 32.10 -23.61 5.63
C ASN A 398 32.55 -22.25 6.23
N ASN A 399 33.52 -21.64 5.56
CA ASN A 399 34.03 -20.30 5.90
C ASN A 399 33.36 -19.20 5.06
N GLU A 400 32.16 -19.44 4.52
CA GLU A 400 31.38 -18.43 3.84
C GLU A 400 30.60 -17.60 4.86
N THR A 401 30.28 -16.36 4.49
CA THR A 401 29.42 -15.48 5.29
C THR A 401 28.03 -16.09 5.45
N VAL A 402 27.46 -15.98 6.65
CA VAL A 402 26.10 -16.47 6.93
C VAL A 402 25.10 -15.84 5.97
N ASP A 403 24.34 -16.68 5.27
CA ASP A 403 23.13 -16.29 4.56
C ASP A 403 21.94 -16.43 5.52
N ALA A 404 21.27 -15.33 5.81
CA ALA A 404 20.44 -15.18 7.00
C ALA A 404 18.95 -15.12 6.63
N ASP A 405 18.16 -15.99 7.24
CA ASP A 405 16.71 -16.10 7.03
C ASP A 405 15.95 -16.13 8.38
N LEU A 406 14.62 -16.14 8.36
CA LEU A 406 13.78 -16.13 9.56
C LEU A 406 14.05 -17.29 10.53
N TYR A 407 14.44 -18.46 10.01
CA TYR A 407 14.68 -19.67 10.79
C TYR A 407 16.09 -19.69 11.38
N LYS A 408 17.12 -19.44 10.57
CA LYS A 408 18.52 -19.26 11.00
C LYS A 408 18.66 -18.10 11.98
N GLY A 409 17.90 -17.01 11.79
CA GLY A 409 17.83 -15.90 12.74
C GLY A 409 17.36 -16.36 14.12
N GLY A 410 16.29 -17.16 14.17
CA GLY A 410 15.77 -17.74 15.41
C GLY A 410 16.77 -18.68 16.09
N LEU A 411 17.45 -19.54 15.31
CA LEU A 411 18.53 -20.41 15.81
C LEU A 411 19.71 -19.59 16.36
N PHE A 412 20.14 -18.55 15.67
CA PHE A 412 21.23 -17.67 16.10
C PHE A 412 20.93 -16.99 17.44
N LEU A 413 19.72 -16.43 17.60
CA LEU A 413 19.26 -15.84 18.85
C LEU A 413 19.20 -16.89 19.97
N GLY A 414 18.69 -18.09 19.66
CA GLY A 414 18.67 -19.22 20.56
C GLY A 414 20.07 -19.66 21.03
N CYS A 415 21.04 -19.74 20.13
CA CYS A 415 22.42 -20.09 20.49
C CYS A 415 23.09 -19.02 21.35
N THR A 416 22.86 -17.74 21.03
CA THR A 416 23.57 -16.61 21.64
C THR A 416 22.98 -16.21 23.00
N PHE A 417 21.65 -16.23 23.12
CA PHE A 417 20.91 -15.72 24.29
C PHE A 417 20.07 -16.80 25.01
N GLY A 418 20.09 -18.03 24.51
CA GLY A 418 19.34 -19.18 25.05
C GLY A 418 17.95 -19.35 24.43
N ALA A 419 17.35 -20.52 24.65
CA ALA A 419 16.08 -20.92 24.02
C ALA A 419 14.91 -19.94 24.22
N ALA A 420 14.91 -19.13 25.29
CA ALA A 420 13.90 -18.10 25.51
C ALA A 420 13.86 -17.06 24.38
N ALA A 421 15.01 -16.62 23.87
CA ALA A 421 15.11 -15.67 22.76
C ALA A 421 14.56 -16.26 21.45
N MET A 422 14.89 -17.52 21.16
CA MET A 422 14.32 -18.25 20.01
C MET A 422 12.78 -18.30 20.06
N TYR A 423 12.20 -18.56 21.23
CA TYR A 423 10.74 -18.57 21.39
C TYR A 423 10.13 -17.17 21.32
N ILE A 424 10.78 -16.14 21.87
CA ILE A 424 10.33 -14.73 21.78
C ILE A 424 10.33 -14.26 20.31
N TRP A 425 11.40 -14.55 19.57
CA TRP A 425 11.50 -14.36 18.12
C TRP A 425 10.36 -15.07 17.36
N ALA A 426 10.10 -16.34 17.66
CA ALA A 426 9.03 -17.10 17.02
C ALA A 426 7.61 -16.58 17.35
N VAL A 427 7.37 -16.09 18.57
CA VAL A 427 6.11 -15.38 18.91
C VAL A 427 5.97 -14.08 18.10
N GLY A 428 7.06 -13.34 17.91
CA GLY A 428 7.08 -12.13 17.08
C GLY A 428 6.72 -12.43 15.62
N ILE A 429 7.34 -13.44 15.01
CA ILE A 429 7.01 -13.88 13.64
C ILE A 429 5.56 -14.40 13.56
N LEU A 430 5.08 -15.14 14.57
CA LEU A 430 3.69 -15.61 14.58
C LEU A 430 2.71 -14.43 14.63
N ALA A 431 2.99 -13.37 15.39
CA ALA A 431 2.17 -12.16 15.40
C ALA A 431 2.18 -11.44 14.04
N ALA A 432 3.35 -11.33 13.40
CA ALA A 432 3.49 -10.81 12.04
C ALA A 432 2.64 -11.60 11.04
N GLY A 433 2.84 -12.92 10.95
CA GLY A 433 2.14 -13.86 10.08
C GLY A 433 0.72 -14.26 10.52
N GLN A 434 0.13 -13.55 11.48
CA GLN A 434 -1.32 -13.56 11.73
C GLN A 434 -1.94 -12.18 11.47
N SER A 435 -1.15 -11.11 11.60
CA SER A 435 -1.59 -9.77 11.23
C SER A 435 -1.64 -9.58 9.71
N SER A 436 -0.70 -10.18 8.96
CA SER A 436 -0.62 -10.07 7.50
C SER A 436 -1.82 -10.73 6.78
N THR A 437 -2.44 -11.76 7.33
CA THR A 437 -3.48 -12.58 6.68
C THR A 437 -4.78 -11.84 6.58
N MET A 438 -5.13 -11.20 7.68
CA MET A 438 -6.26 -10.31 7.77
C MET A 438 -6.05 -9.12 6.80
N THR A 439 -4.82 -8.60 6.70
CA THR A 439 -4.44 -7.51 5.79
C THR A 439 -4.50 -7.90 4.30
N GLY A 440 -3.95 -9.06 3.91
CA GLY A 440 -3.97 -9.59 2.54
C GLY A 440 -5.38 -9.96 2.07
N THR A 441 -6.18 -10.58 2.95
CA THR A 441 -7.59 -10.90 2.65
C THR A 441 -8.44 -9.64 2.45
N TYR A 442 -8.21 -8.56 3.21
CA TYR A 442 -8.82 -7.26 2.92
C TYR A 442 -8.35 -6.67 1.59
N ALA A 443 -7.04 -6.70 1.30
CA ALA A 443 -6.49 -6.17 0.06
C ALA A 443 -7.11 -6.88 -1.16
N GLY A 444 -7.21 -8.22 -1.14
CA GLY A 444 -7.90 -9.02 -2.17
C GLY A 444 -9.41 -8.79 -2.21
N GLN A 445 -10.06 -8.52 -1.07
CA GLN A 445 -11.46 -8.13 -1.10
C GLN A 445 -11.64 -6.82 -1.90
N PHE A 446 -10.95 -5.75 -1.52
CA PHE A 446 -11.06 -4.45 -2.19
C PHE A 446 -10.52 -4.47 -3.63
N ALA A 447 -9.53 -5.32 -3.95
CA ALA A 447 -9.06 -5.51 -5.32
C ALA A 447 -10.15 -6.12 -6.21
N MET A 448 -10.76 -7.26 -5.83
CA MET A 448 -11.80 -7.91 -6.63
C MET A 448 -13.08 -7.06 -6.73
N GLU A 449 -13.54 -6.47 -5.63
CA GLU A 449 -14.71 -5.58 -5.64
C GLU A 449 -14.46 -4.33 -6.49
N GLY A 450 -13.31 -3.69 -6.34
CA GLY A 450 -12.96 -2.51 -7.13
C GLY A 450 -12.79 -2.82 -8.61
N PHE A 451 -11.85 -3.70 -8.98
CA PHE A 451 -11.46 -3.91 -10.38
C PHE A 451 -12.44 -4.74 -11.21
N LEU A 452 -13.21 -5.64 -10.60
CA LEU A 452 -14.16 -6.51 -11.31
C LEU A 452 -15.63 -6.13 -11.07
N ASN A 453 -15.93 -5.37 -10.01
CA ASN A 453 -17.30 -5.21 -9.47
C ASN A 453 -17.98 -6.56 -9.18
N LEU A 454 -17.19 -7.52 -8.67
CA LEU A 454 -17.64 -8.89 -8.45
C LEU A 454 -18.08 -9.09 -6.99
N GLN A 455 -19.40 -9.19 -6.78
CA GLN A 455 -20.01 -9.38 -5.47
C GLN A 455 -19.94 -10.86 -5.03
N TRP A 456 -18.78 -11.29 -4.53
CA TRP A 456 -18.58 -12.63 -3.95
C TRP A 456 -18.69 -12.64 -2.43
N ALA A 457 -19.36 -13.65 -1.87
CA ALA A 457 -19.41 -13.87 -0.42
C ALA A 457 -17.99 -13.98 0.17
N ARG A 458 -17.71 -13.20 1.23
CA ARG A 458 -16.38 -13.05 1.88
C ARG A 458 -15.65 -14.38 2.06
N TRP A 459 -16.29 -15.36 2.70
CA TRP A 459 -15.69 -16.67 2.99
C TRP A 459 -15.24 -17.43 1.73
N LYS A 460 -15.98 -17.34 0.62
CA LYS A 460 -15.60 -18.02 -0.63
C LYS A 460 -14.34 -17.40 -1.23
N ARG A 461 -14.22 -16.07 -1.16
CA ARG A 461 -13.09 -15.32 -1.70
C ARG A 461 -11.82 -15.62 -0.92
N VAL A 462 -11.89 -15.49 0.42
CA VAL A 462 -10.79 -15.78 1.35
C VAL A 462 -10.28 -17.21 1.17
N LEU A 463 -11.17 -18.20 1.11
CA LEU A 463 -10.76 -19.58 0.87
C LEU A 463 -10.10 -19.76 -0.52
N VAL A 464 -10.63 -19.15 -1.59
CA VAL A 464 -10.04 -19.29 -2.93
C VAL A 464 -8.65 -18.67 -3.02
N THR A 465 -8.45 -17.43 -2.56
CA THR A 465 -7.12 -16.79 -2.58
C THR A 465 -6.13 -17.56 -1.70
N ARG A 466 -6.57 -17.99 -0.52
CA ARG A 466 -5.72 -18.76 0.41
C ARG A 466 -5.38 -20.15 -0.11
N MET A 467 -6.28 -20.87 -0.77
CA MET A 467 -5.92 -22.14 -1.42
C MET A 467 -4.88 -21.91 -2.54
N ILE A 468 -5.00 -20.83 -3.32
CA ILE A 468 -4.03 -20.52 -4.38
C ILE A 468 -2.63 -20.20 -3.81
N ALA A 469 -2.53 -19.57 -2.63
CA ALA A 469 -1.25 -19.32 -1.96
C ALA A 469 -0.70 -20.53 -1.18
N ILE A 470 -1.58 -21.29 -0.52
CA ILE A 470 -1.19 -22.43 0.33
C ILE A 470 -0.78 -23.64 -0.49
N ILE A 471 -1.40 -23.93 -1.65
CA ILE A 471 -1.03 -25.08 -2.49
C ILE A 471 0.45 -25.06 -2.94
N PRO A 472 0.99 -23.99 -3.57
CA PRO A 472 2.40 -23.97 -3.97
C PRO A 472 3.33 -24.03 -2.75
N THR A 473 3.00 -23.30 -1.68
CA THR A 473 3.78 -23.31 -0.44
C THR A 473 3.78 -24.70 0.23
N PHE A 474 2.65 -25.41 0.22
CA PHE A 474 2.57 -26.79 0.72
C PHE A 474 3.40 -27.75 -0.12
N CYS A 475 3.33 -27.64 -1.46
CA CYS A 475 4.15 -28.46 -2.36
C CYS A 475 5.65 -28.27 -2.08
N VAL A 476 6.13 -27.02 -1.95
CA VAL A 476 7.53 -26.77 -1.56
C VAL A 476 7.82 -27.32 -0.16
N ALA A 477 6.90 -27.17 0.81
CA ALA A 477 7.10 -27.65 2.18
C ALA A 477 7.16 -29.19 2.31
N PHE A 478 6.54 -29.89 1.36
CA PHE A 478 6.44 -31.35 1.36
C PHE A 478 7.55 -32.02 0.52
N PHE A 479 7.94 -31.40 -0.61
CA PHE A 479 8.93 -31.97 -1.52
C PHE A 479 10.36 -31.45 -1.32
N THR A 480 10.57 -30.43 -0.47
CA THR A 480 11.81 -29.63 -0.46
C THR A 480 12.32 -29.31 0.95
N SER A 481 13.62 -28.97 1.07
CA SER A 481 14.28 -28.51 2.30
C SER A 481 13.97 -27.05 2.67
N ILE A 482 14.28 -26.70 3.93
CA ILE A 482 14.02 -25.38 4.53
C ILE A 482 14.68 -24.24 3.72
N GLU A 483 15.90 -24.43 3.24
CA GLU A 483 16.66 -23.38 2.52
C GLU A 483 15.95 -22.87 1.26
N GLN A 484 15.17 -23.71 0.58
CA GLN A 484 14.41 -23.29 -0.61
C GLN A 484 13.11 -22.55 -0.26
N MET A 485 12.68 -22.55 1.01
CA MET A 485 11.61 -21.66 1.49
C MET A 485 12.09 -20.24 1.68
N SER A 486 13.26 -20.06 2.31
CA SER A 486 13.89 -18.74 2.46
C SER A 486 14.14 -18.11 1.09
N GLY A 487 14.74 -18.87 0.17
CA GLY A 487 14.94 -18.44 -1.23
C GLY A 487 13.63 -18.18 -2.00
N MET A 488 12.49 -18.74 -1.58
CA MET A 488 11.18 -18.37 -2.12
C MET A 488 10.74 -16.99 -1.64
N ASN A 489 11.05 -16.60 -0.39
CA ASN A 489 10.73 -15.26 0.12
C ASN A 489 11.48 -14.16 -0.66
N ASP A 490 12.76 -14.37 -0.99
CA ASP A 490 13.53 -13.46 -1.86
C ASP A 490 12.89 -13.26 -3.24
N ILE A 491 12.42 -14.34 -3.86
CA ILE A 491 11.73 -14.30 -5.16
C ILE A 491 10.38 -13.58 -5.02
N LEU A 492 9.67 -13.76 -3.90
CA LEU A 492 8.40 -13.06 -3.65
C LEU A 492 8.63 -11.55 -3.45
N ASN A 493 9.67 -11.15 -2.70
CA ASN A 493 10.10 -9.76 -2.58
C ASN A 493 10.49 -9.14 -3.96
N ALA A 494 11.16 -9.92 -4.83
CA ALA A 494 11.43 -9.51 -6.22
C ALA A 494 10.14 -9.23 -7.01
N VAL A 495 9.11 -10.06 -6.80
CA VAL A 495 7.81 -9.94 -7.47
C VAL A 495 7.01 -8.75 -6.93
N MET A 496 7.04 -8.47 -5.62
CA MET A 496 6.44 -7.25 -5.04
C MET A 496 7.04 -5.98 -5.63
N SER A 497 8.37 -5.94 -5.71
CA SER A 497 9.12 -4.87 -6.36
C SER A 497 8.65 -4.66 -7.81
N LEU A 498 8.56 -5.72 -8.61
CA LEU A 498 8.07 -5.63 -9.99
C LEU A 498 6.62 -5.08 -10.10
N GLN A 499 5.75 -5.30 -9.12
CA GLN A 499 4.35 -4.88 -9.17
C GLN A 499 4.11 -3.44 -8.73
N LEU A 500 5.03 -2.85 -7.96
CA LEU A 500 4.93 -1.51 -7.37
C LEU A 500 4.44 -0.42 -8.37
N PRO A 501 4.94 -0.33 -9.62
CA PRO A 501 4.50 0.70 -10.57
C PRO A 501 3.01 0.65 -10.89
N PHE A 502 2.39 -0.54 -10.86
CA PHE A 502 0.97 -0.72 -11.14
C PHE A 502 0.06 -0.14 -10.05
N ALA A 503 0.56 0.01 -8.82
CA ALA A 503 -0.13 0.71 -7.74
C ALA A 503 0.27 2.20 -7.68
N ALA A 504 1.56 2.51 -7.86
CA ALA A 504 2.08 3.86 -7.76
C ALA A 504 1.58 4.81 -8.86
N ILE A 505 1.62 4.38 -10.14
CA ILE A 505 1.24 5.23 -11.27
C ILE A 505 -0.24 5.67 -11.17
N PRO A 506 -1.24 4.78 -10.93
CA PRO A 506 -2.62 5.21 -10.73
C PRO A 506 -2.81 6.12 -9.51
N THR A 507 -2.13 5.83 -8.39
CA THR A 507 -2.20 6.65 -7.17
C THR A 507 -1.80 8.10 -7.46
N ILE A 508 -0.72 8.31 -8.21
CA ILE A 508 -0.22 9.66 -8.51
C ILE A 508 -1.05 10.32 -9.60
N ALA A 509 -1.46 9.58 -10.63
CA ALA A 509 -2.35 10.06 -11.68
C ALA A 509 -3.65 10.64 -11.11
N PHE A 510 -4.34 9.88 -10.26
CA PHE A 510 -5.63 10.29 -9.72
C PHE A 510 -5.51 11.38 -8.64
N SER A 511 -4.53 11.29 -7.73
CA SER A 511 -4.30 12.33 -6.72
C SER A 511 -3.78 13.66 -7.30
N SER A 512 -3.29 13.66 -8.54
CA SER A 512 -2.77 14.85 -9.24
C SER A 512 -3.73 15.46 -10.26
N SER A 513 -4.86 14.80 -10.57
CA SER A 513 -5.84 15.26 -11.56
C SER A 513 -6.93 16.13 -10.93
N TYR A 514 -7.15 17.32 -11.50
CA TYR A 514 -8.19 18.26 -11.04
C TYR A 514 -9.60 17.71 -11.21
N ASN A 515 -9.84 16.92 -12.25
CA ASN A 515 -11.15 16.31 -12.52
C ASN A 515 -11.57 15.28 -11.46
N ILE A 516 -10.64 14.80 -10.63
CA ILE A 516 -10.89 13.79 -9.60
C ILE A 516 -10.81 14.40 -8.20
N MET A 517 -9.81 15.25 -7.93
CA MET A 517 -9.53 15.79 -6.59
C MET A 517 -10.08 17.20 -6.35
N GLY A 518 -10.52 17.92 -7.39
CA GLY A 518 -11.03 19.29 -7.27
C GLY A 518 -10.04 20.24 -6.60
N GLU A 519 -10.48 20.96 -5.57
CA GLU A 519 -9.62 21.83 -4.76
C GLU A 519 -8.52 21.08 -3.97
N PHE A 520 -8.66 19.77 -3.78
CA PHE A 520 -7.71 18.93 -3.03
C PHE A 520 -6.59 18.34 -3.90
N VAL A 521 -6.36 18.83 -5.11
CA VAL A 521 -5.22 18.41 -5.97
C VAL A 521 -3.87 18.54 -5.25
N ASN A 522 -2.94 17.64 -5.55
CA ASN A 522 -1.55 17.75 -5.12
C ASN A 522 -0.89 19.07 -5.58
N GLY A 523 -0.31 19.84 -4.65
CA GLY A 523 0.56 20.97 -4.99
C GLY A 523 1.80 20.53 -5.80
N ILE A 524 2.39 21.47 -6.55
CA ILE A 524 3.48 21.21 -7.51
C ILE A 524 4.64 20.44 -6.88
N GLY A 525 5.07 20.80 -5.66
CA GLY A 525 6.12 20.08 -4.94
C GLY A 525 5.80 18.59 -4.71
N ASN A 526 4.59 18.27 -4.26
CA ASN A 526 4.16 16.88 -4.07
C ASN A 526 4.08 16.12 -5.41
N LYS A 527 3.68 16.78 -6.50
CA LYS A 527 3.69 16.19 -7.84
C LYS A 527 5.12 15.83 -8.27
N ILE A 528 6.07 16.76 -8.13
CA ILE A 528 7.48 16.53 -8.49
C ILE A 528 8.07 15.39 -7.65
N VAL A 529 7.89 15.41 -6.33
CA VAL A 529 8.41 14.36 -5.43
C VAL A 529 7.83 12.99 -5.78
N ALA A 530 6.52 12.89 -6.05
CA ALA A 530 5.88 11.63 -6.41
C ALA A 530 6.31 11.09 -7.79
N ILE A 531 6.55 11.97 -8.76
CA ILE A 531 7.09 11.59 -10.08
C ILE A 531 8.54 11.11 -9.96
N LEU A 532 9.40 11.85 -9.25
CA LEU A 532 10.79 11.47 -9.02
C LEU A 532 10.90 10.13 -8.28
N LEU A 533 10.05 9.92 -7.27
CA LEU A 533 9.88 8.64 -6.60
C LEU A 533 9.54 7.51 -7.59
N THR A 534 8.51 7.71 -8.41
CA THR A 534 8.06 6.66 -9.34
C THR A 534 9.14 6.29 -10.35
N ILE A 535 9.90 7.29 -10.84
CA ILE A 535 11.06 7.07 -11.72
C ILE A 535 12.15 6.31 -10.99
N LEU A 536 12.50 6.72 -9.76
CA LEU A 536 13.50 6.06 -8.92
C LEU A 536 13.17 4.58 -8.71
N VAL A 537 11.94 4.29 -8.27
CA VAL A 537 11.49 2.94 -7.97
C VAL A 537 11.38 2.08 -9.23
N ILE A 538 10.79 2.57 -10.33
CA ILE A 538 10.79 1.82 -11.61
C ILE A 538 12.22 1.47 -12.05
N THR A 539 13.16 2.40 -11.92
CA THR A 539 14.57 2.20 -12.32
C THR A 539 15.26 1.17 -11.43
N ILE A 540 15.04 1.27 -10.12
CA ILE A 540 15.52 0.34 -9.09
C ILE A 540 15.00 -1.08 -9.35
N ASN A 541 13.69 -1.23 -9.60
CA ASN A 541 13.05 -2.54 -9.78
C ASN A 541 13.48 -3.20 -11.10
N LEU A 542 13.64 -2.41 -12.17
CA LEU A 542 14.22 -2.90 -13.43
C LEU A 542 15.68 -3.35 -13.28
N TYR A 543 16.47 -2.68 -12.45
CA TYR A 543 17.85 -3.11 -12.15
C TYR A 543 17.87 -4.42 -11.36
N PHE A 544 17.03 -4.54 -10.32
CA PHE A 544 16.93 -5.74 -9.49
C PHE A 544 16.56 -6.98 -10.30
N VAL A 545 15.48 -6.89 -11.09
CA VAL A 545 15.01 -8.00 -11.93
C VAL A 545 16.04 -8.37 -12.99
N ALA A 546 16.74 -7.39 -13.59
CA ALA A 546 17.82 -7.68 -14.53
C ALA A 546 18.98 -8.45 -13.86
N ASN A 547 19.34 -8.12 -12.62
CA ASN A 547 20.38 -8.83 -11.87
C ASN A 547 19.96 -10.25 -11.48
N GLN A 548 18.71 -10.44 -11.05
CA GLN A 548 18.19 -11.76 -10.68
C GLN A 548 18.11 -12.71 -11.89
N VAL A 549 17.69 -12.18 -13.05
CA VAL A 549 17.66 -12.92 -14.31
C VAL A 549 19.08 -13.23 -14.81
N GLU A 550 20.04 -12.33 -14.64
CA GLU A 550 21.46 -12.55 -15.01
C GLU A 550 22.15 -13.59 -14.11
N THR A 551 21.74 -13.70 -12.84
CA THR A 551 22.24 -14.71 -11.89
C THR A 551 21.60 -16.09 -12.11
N SER A 552 20.41 -16.13 -12.69
CA SER A 552 19.69 -17.37 -13.00
C SER A 552 20.23 -18.00 -14.29
N ASN A 553 20.89 -19.16 -14.20
CA ASN A 553 21.32 -19.96 -15.35
C ASN A 553 20.12 -20.61 -16.09
N LEU A 554 19.28 -19.77 -16.70
CA LEU A 554 18.09 -20.17 -17.44
C LEU A 554 18.46 -20.78 -18.80
N SER A 555 17.69 -21.80 -19.20
CA SER A 555 17.73 -22.38 -20.55
C SER A 555 17.29 -21.36 -21.62
N ASP A 556 17.84 -21.45 -22.83
CA ASP A 556 17.55 -20.56 -23.96
C ASP A 556 16.05 -20.34 -24.24
N GLY A 557 15.21 -21.38 -24.03
CA GLY A 557 13.76 -21.28 -24.17
C GLY A 557 13.09 -20.40 -23.10
N PHE A 558 13.61 -20.44 -21.86
CA PHE A 558 13.14 -19.56 -20.78
C PHE A 558 13.59 -18.11 -20.99
N TRP A 559 14.80 -17.89 -21.52
CA TRP A 559 15.26 -16.55 -21.90
C TRP A 559 14.31 -15.85 -22.88
N ALA A 560 13.81 -16.57 -23.90
CA ALA A 560 12.83 -16.01 -24.83
C ALA A 560 11.53 -15.57 -24.13
N LEU A 561 11.01 -16.38 -23.21
CA LEU A 561 9.81 -16.05 -22.42
C LEU A 561 10.04 -14.82 -21.53
N VAL A 562 11.17 -14.74 -20.83
CA VAL A 562 11.53 -13.59 -19.97
C VAL A 562 11.65 -12.29 -20.78
N VAL A 563 12.23 -12.34 -21.99
CA VAL A 563 12.32 -11.17 -22.88
C VAL A 563 10.93 -10.73 -23.36
N ILE A 564 10.07 -11.66 -23.79
CA ILE A 564 8.69 -11.36 -24.21
C ILE A 564 7.90 -10.72 -23.06
N PHE A 565 7.96 -11.31 -21.87
CA PHE A 565 7.28 -10.79 -20.68
C PHE A 565 7.80 -9.40 -20.30
N SER A 566 9.12 -9.18 -20.34
CA SER A 566 9.74 -7.88 -20.08
C SER A 566 9.26 -6.79 -21.06
N ILE A 567 9.14 -7.12 -22.35
CA ILE A 567 8.62 -6.19 -23.37
C ILE A 567 7.15 -5.84 -23.08
N LEU A 568 6.31 -6.84 -22.78
CA LEU A 568 4.90 -6.62 -22.44
C LEU A 568 4.74 -5.77 -21.17
N TYR A 569 5.54 -6.05 -20.14
CA TYR A 569 5.59 -5.29 -18.90
C TYR A 569 5.96 -3.82 -19.14
N LEU A 570 7.00 -3.55 -19.94
CA LEU A 570 7.43 -2.18 -20.28
C LEU A 570 6.37 -1.43 -21.10
N LEU A 571 5.78 -2.08 -22.11
CA LEU A 571 4.70 -1.51 -22.91
C LEU A 571 3.48 -1.15 -22.05
N PHE A 572 3.13 -1.99 -21.09
CA PHE A 572 2.02 -1.72 -20.18
C PHE A 572 2.31 -0.57 -19.20
N ASN A 573 3.54 -0.48 -18.67
CA ASN A 573 3.96 0.66 -17.87
C ASN A 573 3.94 1.97 -18.69
N ILE A 574 4.43 1.95 -19.93
CA ILE A 574 4.35 3.10 -20.85
C ILE A 574 2.88 3.50 -21.10
N TYR A 575 1.97 2.54 -21.29
CA TYR A 575 0.54 2.83 -21.41
C TYR A 575 -0.03 3.55 -20.17
N LEU A 576 0.32 3.09 -18.95
CA LEU A 576 -0.13 3.71 -17.70
C LEU A 576 0.45 5.12 -17.52
N VAL A 577 1.72 5.35 -17.88
CA VAL A 577 2.36 6.68 -17.85
C VAL A 577 1.72 7.63 -18.88
N ILE A 578 1.40 7.15 -20.09
CA ILE A 578 0.69 7.94 -21.11
C ILE A 578 -0.72 8.32 -20.62
N HIS A 579 -1.44 7.38 -19.99
CA HIS A 579 -2.75 7.62 -19.39
C HIS A 579 -2.66 8.68 -18.27
N MET A 580 -1.70 8.53 -17.36
CA MET A 580 -1.40 9.50 -16.31
C MET A 580 -1.11 10.90 -16.88
N ALA A 581 -0.22 11.02 -17.88
CA ALA A 581 0.16 12.29 -18.48
C ALA A 581 -1.02 12.99 -19.19
N ALA A 582 -1.91 12.22 -19.84
CA ALA A 582 -3.15 12.72 -20.42
C ALA A 582 -4.10 13.26 -19.32
N PHE A 583 -4.32 12.49 -18.24
CA PHE A 583 -5.19 12.88 -17.12
C PHE A 583 -4.64 14.03 -16.24
N MET A 584 -3.34 14.29 -16.31
CA MET A 584 -2.71 15.45 -15.68
C MET A 584 -2.84 16.74 -16.50
N GLY A 585 -3.35 16.68 -17.74
CA GLY A 585 -3.74 17.84 -18.54
C GLY A 585 -2.87 18.15 -19.76
N ASN A 586 -1.95 17.26 -20.17
CA ASN A 586 -1.08 17.52 -21.32
C ASN A 586 -1.88 17.52 -22.63
N ARG A 587 -2.22 18.72 -23.12
CA ARG A 587 -3.04 18.93 -24.33
C ARG A 587 -2.50 18.23 -25.58
N LYS A 588 -1.17 18.25 -25.80
CA LYS A 588 -0.56 17.59 -26.97
C LYS A 588 -0.79 16.07 -26.99
N LEU A 589 -0.91 15.45 -25.82
CA LEU A 589 -1.25 14.03 -25.68
C LEU A 589 -2.76 13.80 -25.81
N LEU A 590 -3.59 14.69 -25.28
CA LEU A 590 -5.06 14.63 -25.41
C LEU A 590 -5.53 14.80 -26.87
N ASP A 591 -4.82 15.57 -27.68
CA ASP A 591 -5.11 15.80 -29.10
C ASP A 591 -4.64 14.62 -30.01
N ALA A 592 -3.84 13.69 -29.47
CA ALA A 592 -3.36 12.55 -30.24
C ALA A 592 -4.48 11.51 -30.46
N SER A 593 -4.77 11.19 -31.72
CA SER A 593 -5.84 10.25 -32.11
C SER A 593 -5.72 8.87 -31.47
N PHE A 594 -4.49 8.40 -31.23
CA PHE A 594 -4.22 7.16 -30.48
C PHE A 594 -4.69 7.23 -29.02
N VAL A 595 -4.45 8.36 -28.34
CA VAL A 595 -4.82 8.55 -26.93
C VAL A 595 -6.34 8.63 -26.80
N GLN A 596 -7.02 9.38 -27.65
CA GLN A 596 -8.49 9.44 -27.67
C GLN A 596 -9.12 8.06 -27.93
N LYS A 597 -8.57 7.29 -28.88
CA LYS A 597 -9.14 5.99 -29.28
C LYS A 597 -8.84 4.86 -28.28
N TYR A 598 -7.63 4.77 -27.74
CA TYR A 598 -7.18 3.60 -26.97
C TYR A 598 -6.94 3.88 -25.48
N VAL A 599 -6.58 5.11 -25.10
CA VAL A 599 -6.21 5.45 -23.72
C VAL A 599 -7.40 6.02 -22.95
N LEU A 600 -8.05 7.06 -23.46
CA LEU A 600 -9.20 7.69 -22.80
C LEU A 600 -10.46 6.84 -22.93
N VAL A 601 -11.20 6.70 -21.83
CA VAL A 601 -12.60 6.28 -21.87
C VAL A 601 -13.41 7.42 -22.48
N GLN A 602 -14.08 7.16 -23.60
CA GLN A 602 -14.90 8.16 -24.26
C GLN A 602 -16.08 8.52 -23.35
N GLN A 603 -16.12 9.75 -22.83
CA GLN A 603 -17.13 10.22 -21.87
C GLN A 603 -18.50 10.42 -22.53
N SER A 604 -19.14 9.34 -22.97
CA SER A 604 -20.56 9.32 -23.32
C SER A 604 -21.42 9.27 -22.04
N SER A 605 -21.33 10.33 -21.21
CA SER A 605 -22.28 10.66 -20.11
C SER A 605 -21.86 11.84 -19.20
N PHE A 606 -20.67 12.44 -19.35
CA PHE A 606 -20.25 13.57 -18.51
C PHE A 606 -19.70 14.74 -19.34
N SER A 607 -20.62 15.53 -19.89
CA SER A 607 -20.33 16.92 -20.26
C SER A 607 -20.02 17.72 -18.98
N VAL A 608 -19.23 18.78 -19.13
CA VAL A 608 -18.69 19.59 -18.02
C VAL A 608 -19.79 20.33 -17.22
N GLU A 609 -21.03 20.40 -17.74
CA GLU A 609 -22.22 20.90 -17.03
C GLU A 609 -22.69 20.01 -15.86
N ASN A 610 -22.29 18.72 -15.82
CA ASN A 610 -22.69 17.81 -14.73
C ASN A 610 -21.80 17.88 -13.48
N ALA A 611 -20.62 18.48 -13.56
CA ALA A 611 -19.74 18.64 -12.41
C ALA A 611 -20.24 19.74 -11.45
N SER A 612 -20.74 20.85 -12.00
CA SER A 612 -21.39 21.92 -11.23
C SER A 612 -22.73 21.48 -10.64
N THR A 613 -23.54 20.71 -11.38
CA THR A 613 -24.84 20.23 -10.87
C THR A 613 -24.75 19.08 -9.88
N THR A 614 -23.62 18.35 -9.81
CA THR A 614 -23.38 17.40 -8.70
C THR A 614 -23.13 18.15 -7.38
N TYR A 615 -22.56 19.36 -7.43
CA TYR A 615 -22.44 20.24 -6.26
C TYR A 615 -23.77 20.97 -5.94
N SER A 616 -24.50 21.49 -6.95
CA SER A 616 -25.71 22.26 -6.68
C SER A 616 -26.94 21.41 -6.31
N ARG A 617 -27.10 20.18 -6.84
CA ARG A 617 -28.20 19.29 -6.43
C ARG A 617 -28.10 18.76 -4.98
N MET A 618 -27.02 19.06 -4.26
CA MET A 618 -26.89 18.79 -2.83
C MET A 618 -27.17 20.03 -1.95
N GLN A 619 -27.55 21.17 -2.54
CA GLN A 619 -27.96 22.37 -1.81
C GLN A 619 -29.48 22.48 -1.63
N ASP A 620 -30.27 21.83 -2.50
CA ASP A 620 -31.74 21.88 -2.52
C ASP A 620 -32.40 20.55 -2.06
N ALA A 621 -31.69 19.72 -1.27
CA ALA A 621 -32.16 18.40 -0.81
C ALA A 621 -31.67 18.03 0.60
#